data_AF-A0A9D5Y4X2-F1
#
_entry.id   AF-A0A9D5Y4X2-F1
#
_cell.length_a   1.000
_cell.length_b   1.000
_cell.length_c   1.000
_cell.angle_alpha   90.00
_cell.angle_beta   90.00
_cell.angle_gamma   90.00
#
_symmetry.space_group_name_H-M   'P 1'
#
loop_
_entity.id
_entity.type
_entity.pdbx_description
1 polymer ?
#
loop_
_entity_poly.entity_id
_entity_poly.type
_entity_poly.pdbx_seq_one_letter_code
_entity_poly.pdbx_strand_id
1 'polypeptide(L)'
;LVYGIRADAFTPTVNAATNGNRLLSALTGTETAAFLPLQTGSTLFGGCNAYTSAENTLVYLPKSSDSVAFVTLITTASANGALFFTLPAPITAPVYLYINDVYAGVHFDTSCSYMLYLGHFRAGDTVRVRMVMADNDRPLQIYRGEDFFYFYDEAAANAALTSLAQTQLQIDAAPSHARLSGNLITTEPQQKMLFTVPFDPNWHIFVDGHRVETAKALGALVSFTVDTPGTHRIELKYRSPQLAWGTVISLLGIAALIGTCVIERKKRFFEKDFT
;
A
#
# COMPACT_ATOMS: atom_id res chain seq x y z
N LEU A 1 -11.97 -3.42 4.04
CA LEU A 1 -12.18 -4.82 4.48
C LEU A 1 -11.44 -4.96 5.80
N VAL A 2 -12.09 -5.49 6.84
CA VAL A 2 -11.52 -5.53 8.20
C VAL A 2 -10.93 -6.90 8.46
N TYR A 3 -9.76 -6.97 9.05
CA TYR A 3 -9.10 -8.22 9.43
C TYR A 3 -8.51 -8.11 10.83
N GLY A 4 -8.41 -9.24 11.54
CA GLY A 4 -7.59 -9.28 12.75
C GLY A 4 -6.12 -8.98 12.42
N ILE A 5 -5.43 -8.23 13.27
CA ILE A 5 -3.99 -8.00 13.20
C ILE A 5 -3.35 -8.24 14.55
N ARG A 6 -2.08 -8.62 14.57
CA ARG A 6 -1.35 -8.84 15.84
C ARG A 6 -0.14 -7.93 16.05
N ALA A 7 0.15 -7.03 15.10
CA ALA A 7 1.23 -6.05 15.21
C ALA A 7 0.84 -4.67 14.67
N ASP A 8 1.25 -3.60 15.38
CA ASP A 8 0.93 -2.20 15.05
C ASP A 8 1.99 -1.51 14.18
N ALA A 9 3.25 -1.87 14.42
CA ALA A 9 4.40 -1.22 13.85
C ALA A 9 4.84 -1.93 12.56
N PHE A 10 4.82 -1.19 11.46
CA PHE A 10 5.39 -1.61 10.20
C PHE A 10 6.42 -0.56 9.79
N THR A 11 7.69 -0.91 9.93
CA THR A 11 8.79 -0.11 9.40
C THR A 11 9.19 -0.72 8.06
N PRO A 12 8.81 -0.08 6.92
CA PRO A 12 9.20 -0.58 5.62
C PRO A 12 10.72 -0.53 5.47
N THR A 13 11.27 -1.52 4.80
CA THR A 13 12.65 -1.51 4.28
C THR A 13 12.64 -1.04 2.83
N VAL A 14 13.84 -0.94 2.25
CA VAL A 14 14.04 -0.66 0.82
C VAL A 14 13.65 -1.84 -0.08
N ASN A 15 13.31 -3.00 0.49
CA ASN A 15 13.05 -4.25 -0.23
C ASN A 15 11.56 -4.63 -0.19
N ALA A 16 10.89 -4.58 -1.35
CA ALA A 16 9.45 -4.81 -1.41
C ALA A 16 9.03 -6.23 -1.07
N ALA A 17 9.83 -7.25 -1.40
CA ALA A 17 9.51 -8.63 -1.05
C ALA A 17 9.57 -8.85 0.47
N THR A 18 10.61 -8.30 1.11
CA THR A 18 10.73 -8.26 2.58
C THR A 18 9.56 -7.52 3.23
N ASN A 19 9.16 -6.38 2.66
CA ASN A 19 7.98 -5.64 3.11
C ASN A 19 6.69 -6.46 2.98
N GLY A 20 6.53 -7.20 1.88
CA GLY A 20 5.41 -8.11 1.66
C GLY A 20 5.33 -9.20 2.74
N ASN A 21 6.44 -9.87 3.04
CA ASN A 21 6.50 -10.89 4.10
C ASN A 21 6.25 -10.30 5.49
N ARG A 22 6.83 -9.13 5.79
CA ARG A 22 6.59 -8.43 7.07
C ARG A 22 5.13 -8.04 7.23
N LEU A 23 4.51 -7.54 6.17
CA LEU A 23 3.09 -7.19 6.18
C LEU A 23 2.25 -8.45 6.40
N LEU A 24 2.53 -9.54 5.68
CA LEU A 24 1.84 -10.81 5.85
C LEU A 24 1.97 -11.35 7.27
N SER A 25 3.17 -11.27 7.84
CA SER A 25 3.43 -11.67 9.23
C SER A 25 2.72 -10.78 10.24
N ALA A 26 2.63 -9.47 10.01
CA ALA A 26 1.91 -8.54 10.87
C ALA A 26 0.39 -8.77 10.86
N LEU A 27 -0.15 -9.11 9.67
CA LEU A 27 -1.57 -9.42 9.49
C LEU A 27 -1.94 -10.76 10.13
N THR A 28 -1.16 -11.82 9.88
CA THR A 28 -1.42 -13.16 10.45
C THR A 28 -1.04 -13.26 11.93
N GLY A 29 -0.07 -12.47 12.35
CA GLY A 29 0.51 -12.53 13.69
C GLY A 29 1.47 -13.68 13.93
N THR A 30 1.83 -14.40 12.86
CA THR A 30 2.84 -15.45 12.84
C THR A 30 3.94 -15.08 11.87
N GLU A 31 5.17 -15.53 12.09
CA GLU A 31 6.24 -15.35 11.11
C GLU A 31 5.87 -16.13 9.84
N THR A 32 5.55 -15.42 8.76
CA THR A 32 5.02 -16.00 7.52
C THR A 32 5.67 -15.30 6.33
N ALA A 33 6.27 -16.09 5.45
CA ALA A 33 6.95 -15.62 4.26
C ALA A 33 6.33 -16.27 3.02
N ALA A 34 5.84 -15.44 2.10
CA ALA A 34 5.39 -15.85 0.78
C ALA A 34 6.49 -15.65 -0.27
N PHE A 35 7.40 -14.71 -0.05
CA PHE A 35 8.52 -14.44 -0.95
C PHE A 35 9.81 -14.97 -0.33
N LEU A 36 10.31 -16.08 -0.85
CA LEU A 36 11.53 -16.72 -0.36
C LEU A 36 12.73 -16.21 -1.18
N PRO A 37 13.75 -15.60 -0.54
CA PRO A 37 14.89 -15.04 -1.26
C PRO A 37 15.68 -16.12 -1.99
N LEU A 38 16.11 -15.82 -3.21
CA LEU A 38 16.99 -16.65 -4.02
C LEU A 38 18.36 -15.99 -4.12
N GLN A 39 19.41 -16.81 -4.02
CA GLN A 39 20.77 -16.35 -4.19
C GLN A 39 20.98 -15.84 -5.62
N THR A 40 21.65 -14.70 -5.73
CA THR A 40 22.12 -14.19 -7.02
C THR A 40 23.43 -14.88 -7.35
N GLY A 41 23.43 -15.72 -8.40
CA GLY A 41 24.57 -16.54 -8.75
C GLY A 41 25.67 -15.77 -9.46
N SER A 42 25.32 -14.93 -10.43
CA SER A 42 26.30 -14.14 -11.19
C SER A 42 25.76 -12.78 -11.58
N THR A 43 26.63 -11.78 -11.56
CA THR A 43 26.35 -10.42 -12.03
C THR A 43 27.31 -10.09 -13.17
N LEU A 44 26.75 -9.77 -14.33
CA LEU A 44 27.51 -9.34 -15.51
C LEU A 44 27.19 -7.87 -15.79
N PHE A 45 28.15 -7.08 -16.20
CA PHE A 45 27.90 -5.70 -16.61
C PHE A 45 28.83 -5.28 -17.74
N GLY A 46 28.41 -4.29 -18.52
CA GLY A 46 29.16 -3.79 -19.66
C GLY A 46 28.73 -2.36 -20.02
N GLY A 47 29.58 -1.62 -20.72
CA GLY A 47 29.32 -0.23 -21.10
C GLY A 47 29.31 0.78 -19.93
N CYS A 48 29.58 0.33 -18.70
CA CYS A 48 29.66 1.16 -17.50
C CYS A 48 30.93 0.89 -16.67
N ASN A 49 31.29 1.84 -15.83
CA ASN A 49 32.19 1.66 -14.70
C ASN A 49 31.35 1.23 -13.48
N ALA A 50 31.90 0.36 -12.64
CA ALA A 50 31.24 -0.12 -11.42
C ALA A 50 32.11 0.19 -10.19
N TYR A 51 31.53 0.78 -9.16
CA TYR A 51 32.19 1.05 -7.89
C TYR A 51 31.19 1.03 -6.73
N THR A 52 31.68 0.97 -5.49
CA THR A 52 30.84 1.12 -4.29
C THR A 52 30.97 2.54 -3.76
N SER A 53 29.84 3.21 -3.50
CA SER A 53 29.82 4.53 -2.87
C SER A 53 30.16 4.47 -1.38
N ALA A 54 30.40 5.62 -0.76
CA ALA A 54 30.63 5.72 0.69
C ALA A 54 29.43 5.22 1.53
N GLU A 55 28.22 5.25 0.96
CA GLU A 55 26.97 4.79 1.59
C GLU A 55 26.68 3.30 1.34
N ASN A 56 27.69 2.52 0.94
CA ASN A 56 27.56 1.07 0.67
C ASN A 56 26.57 0.73 -0.46
N THR A 57 26.47 1.59 -1.47
CA THR A 57 25.63 1.40 -2.67
C THR A 57 26.50 1.03 -3.86
N LEU A 58 26.13 0.00 -4.64
CA LEU A 58 26.74 -0.29 -5.93
C LEU A 58 26.28 0.73 -6.96
N VAL A 59 27.23 1.36 -7.63
CA VAL A 59 26.98 2.37 -8.64
C VAL A 59 27.53 1.88 -9.98
N TYR A 60 26.66 1.81 -10.98
CA TYR A 60 26.98 1.53 -12.38
C TYR A 60 26.83 2.81 -13.19
N LEU A 61 27.94 3.44 -13.54
CA LEU A 61 27.98 4.70 -14.27
C LEU A 61 28.34 4.44 -15.75
N PRO A 62 27.49 4.80 -16.73
CA PRO A 62 27.82 4.69 -18.14
C PRO A 62 29.17 5.33 -18.49
N LYS A 63 29.96 4.68 -19.35
CA LYS A 63 31.31 5.16 -19.70
C LYS A 63 31.31 6.40 -20.60
N SER A 64 30.26 6.55 -21.41
CA SER A 64 30.04 7.68 -22.33
C SER A 64 28.56 7.74 -22.73
N SER A 65 28.14 8.86 -23.33
CA SER A 65 26.79 9.06 -23.88
C SER A 65 26.39 8.02 -24.94
N ASP A 66 27.37 7.44 -25.64
CA ASP A 66 27.15 6.47 -26.72
C ASP A 66 27.27 5.01 -26.25
N SER A 67 27.60 4.78 -24.98
CA SER A 67 27.76 3.44 -24.43
C SER A 67 26.41 2.76 -24.23
N VAL A 68 26.27 1.50 -24.65
CA VAL A 68 25.15 0.66 -24.21
C VAL A 68 25.48 0.07 -22.85
N ALA A 69 25.15 0.82 -21.80
CA ALA A 69 25.47 0.46 -20.42
C ALA A 69 24.41 -0.48 -19.84
N PHE A 70 24.83 -1.62 -19.28
CA PHE A 70 23.89 -2.62 -18.76
C PHE A 70 24.43 -3.41 -17.56
N VAL A 71 23.51 -3.94 -16.77
CA VAL A 71 23.74 -4.91 -15.69
C VAL A 71 22.82 -6.10 -15.89
N THR A 72 23.34 -7.32 -15.79
CA THR A 72 22.58 -8.57 -15.85
C THR A 72 22.77 -9.31 -14.55
N LEU A 73 21.67 -9.58 -13.87
CA LEU A 73 21.62 -10.39 -12.66
C LEU A 73 21.08 -11.78 -13.04
N ILE A 74 21.75 -12.82 -12.54
CA ILE A 74 21.45 -14.21 -12.89
C ILE A 74 21.16 -14.99 -11.62
N THR A 75 20.05 -15.73 -11.62
CA THR A 75 19.70 -16.68 -10.55
C THR A 75 19.32 -18.03 -11.14
N THR A 76 19.20 -19.03 -10.27
CA THR A 76 18.69 -20.36 -10.60
C THR A 76 17.43 -20.60 -9.79
N ALA A 77 16.35 -21.01 -10.45
CA ALA A 77 15.10 -21.34 -9.78
C ALA A 77 15.31 -22.52 -8.82
N SER A 78 14.96 -22.35 -7.54
CA SER A 78 15.11 -23.41 -6.52
C SER A 78 14.02 -24.48 -6.60
N ALA A 79 12.85 -24.12 -7.12
CA ALA A 79 11.68 -24.98 -7.24
C ALA A 79 10.84 -24.60 -8.46
N ASN A 80 9.85 -25.45 -8.80
CA ASN A 80 8.86 -25.12 -9.83
C ASN A 80 7.91 -24.04 -9.28
N GLY A 81 7.77 -22.92 -9.97
CA GLY A 81 6.81 -21.88 -9.57
C GLY A 81 7.17 -20.48 -10.07
N ALA A 82 6.45 -19.49 -9.54
CA ALA A 82 6.60 -18.09 -9.89
C ALA A 82 7.87 -17.49 -9.27
N LEU A 83 8.64 -16.76 -10.08
CA LEU A 83 9.72 -15.92 -9.60
C LEU A 83 9.37 -14.44 -9.71
N PHE A 84 9.89 -13.67 -8.77
CA PHE A 84 9.79 -12.23 -8.71
C PHE A 84 11.17 -11.59 -8.60
N PHE A 85 11.26 -10.35 -9.08
CA PHE A 85 12.44 -9.52 -9.02
C PHE A 85 12.14 -8.20 -8.33
N THR A 86 13.01 -7.77 -7.43
CA THR A 86 13.00 -6.44 -6.82
C THR A 86 14.33 -5.76 -7.10
N LEU A 87 14.30 -4.44 -7.23
CA LEU A 87 15.49 -3.61 -7.35
C LEU A 87 15.53 -2.59 -6.20
N PRO A 88 16.26 -2.90 -5.12
CA PRO A 88 16.51 -1.96 -4.04
C PRO A 88 17.47 -0.86 -4.51
N ALA A 89 16.91 0.27 -4.94
CA ALA A 89 17.66 1.41 -5.46
C ALA A 89 17.35 2.69 -4.66
N PRO A 90 18.36 3.52 -4.33
CA PRO A 90 18.16 4.78 -3.62
C PRO A 90 17.50 5.86 -4.49
N ILE A 91 17.66 5.77 -5.80
CA ILE A 91 17.14 6.73 -6.78
C ILE A 91 16.50 5.97 -7.95
N THR A 92 15.58 6.62 -8.64
CA THR A 92 15.01 6.07 -9.88
C THR A 92 16.03 6.14 -11.00
N ALA A 93 16.14 5.05 -11.75
CA ALA A 93 17.00 4.95 -12.91
C ALA A 93 16.22 4.14 -13.96
N PRO A 94 15.63 4.77 -14.99
CA PRO A 94 14.86 4.05 -15.99
C PRO A 94 15.77 3.05 -16.72
N VAL A 95 15.31 1.81 -16.84
CA VAL A 95 16.01 0.76 -17.58
C VAL A 95 15.09 0.08 -18.57
N TYR A 96 15.63 -0.29 -19.73
CA TYR A 96 15.03 -1.29 -20.60
C TYR A 96 15.32 -2.67 -20.01
N LEU A 97 14.27 -3.35 -19.55
CA LEU A 97 14.37 -4.65 -18.89
C LEU A 97 14.22 -5.77 -19.91
N TYR A 98 15.04 -6.81 -19.76
CA TYR A 98 14.93 -8.06 -20.50
C TYR A 98 14.94 -9.23 -19.54
N ILE A 99 14.03 -10.17 -19.74
CA ILE A 99 13.93 -11.42 -18.98
C ILE A 99 14.26 -12.55 -19.95
N ASN A 100 15.36 -13.26 -19.70
CA ASN A 100 15.88 -14.28 -20.63
C ASN A 100 15.95 -13.77 -22.08
N ASP A 101 16.54 -12.59 -22.26
CA ASP A 101 16.74 -11.90 -23.54
C ASP A 101 15.45 -11.42 -24.24
N VAL A 102 14.28 -11.62 -23.65
CA VAL A 102 13.00 -11.07 -24.13
C VAL A 102 12.73 -9.72 -23.49
N TYR A 103 12.46 -8.70 -24.31
CA TYR A 103 12.13 -7.36 -23.82
C TYR A 103 10.84 -7.35 -22.99
N ALA A 104 10.93 -6.80 -21.78
CA ALA A 104 9.86 -6.78 -20.77
C ALA A 104 9.35 -5.37 -20.44
N GLY A 105 9.79 -4.35 -21.18
CA GLY A 105 9.37 -2.95 -21.01
C GLY A 105 10.41 -2.05 -20.35
N VAL A 106 10.03 -0.78 -20.16
CA VAL A 106 10.79 0.19 -19.37
C VAL A 106 10.32 0.11 -17.92
N HIS A 107 11.26 0.01 -16.99
CA HIS A 107 10.98 -0.10 -15.55
C HIS A 107 11.88 0.83 -14.74
N PHE A 108 11.52 1.04 -13.47
CA PHE A 108 12.27 1.88 -12.50
C PHE A 108 12.39 3.37 -12.89
N ASP A 109 11.48 3.85 -13.74
CA ASP A 109 11.38 5.24 -14.20
C ASP A 109 10.67 6.16 -13.19
N THR A 110 9.80 5.58 -12.37
CA THR A 110 9.00 6.24 -11.34
C THR A 110 9.35 5.71 -9.95
N SER A 111 9.07 6.49 -8.91
CA SER A 111 9.35 6.17 -7.50
C SER A 111 8.54 4.98 -6.95
N CYS A 112 7.84 4.22 -7.80
CA CYS A 112 6.93 3.14 -7.43
C CYS A 112 7.04 1.97 -8.42
N SER A 113 8.18 1.29 -8.44
CA SER A 113 8.32 0.00 -9.12
C SER A 113 9.33 -0.84 -8.37
N TYR A 114 8.88 -1.59 -7.37
CA TYR A 114 9.78 -2.33 -6.47
C TYR A 114 9.61 -3.85 -6.53
N MET A 115 8.69 -4.38 -7.35
CA MET A 115 8.57 -5.83 -7.52
C MET A 115 7.97 -6.20 -8.88
N LEU A 116 8.63 -7.09 -9.61
CA LEU A 116 8.29 -7.52 -10.95
C LEU A 116 8.08 -9.02 -10.97
N TYR A 117 6.99 -9.47 -11.59
CA TYR A 117 6.77 -10.88 -11.85
C TYR A 117 7.60 -11.31 -13.07
N LEU A 118 8.48 -12.29 -12.91
CA LEU A 118 9.38 -12.76 -13.96
C LEU A 118 8.78 -13.87 -14.82
N GLY A 119 7.74 -14.55 -14.33
CA GLY A 119 7.19 -15.74 -14.96
C GLY A 119 7.23 -16.97 -14.05
N HIS A 120 6.76 -18.10 -14.58
CA HIS A 120 6.89 -19.42 -13.97
C HIS A 120 8.09 -20.17 -14.55
N PHE A 121 8.88 -20.77 -13.66
CA PHE A 121 10.11 -21.49 -14.01
C PHE A 121 10.11 -22.87 -13.38
N ARG A 122 10.91 -23.79 -13.93
CA ARG A 122 11.17 -25.10 -13.36
C ARG A 122 12.40 -25.06 -12.46
N ALA A 123 12.45 -25.94 -11.48
CA ALA A 123 13.63 -26.12 -10.64
C ALA A 123 14.87 -26.36 -11.51
N GLY A 124 15.94 -25.59 -11.26
CA GLY A 124 17.17 -25.62 -12.05
C GLY A 124 17.21 -24.70 -13.26
N ASP A 125 16.09 -24.07 -13.65
CA ASP A 125 16.10 -23.09 -14.76
C ASP A 125 16.97 -21.89 -14.39
N THR A 126 17.82 -21.46 -15.33
CA THR A 126 18.59 -20.23 -15.20
C THR A 126 17.73 -19.05 -15.66
N VAL A 127 17.59 -18.06 -14.79
CA VAL A 127 16.82 -16.84 -15.07
C VAL A 127 17.77 -15.64 -15.12
N ARG A 128 17.71 -14.88 -16.21
CA ARG A 128 18.53 -13.69 -16.45
C ARG A 128 17.65 -12.45 -16.51
N VAL A 129 17.92 -11.50 -15.63
CA VAL A 129 17.31 -10.17 -15.66
C VAL A 129 18.38 -9.19 -16.10
N ARG A 130 18.26 -8.69 -17.34
CA ARG A 130 19.17 -7.70 -17.90
C ARG A 130 18.50 -6.33 -17.90
N MET A 131 19.16 -5.37 -17.28
CA MET A 131 18.77 -3.98 -17.19
C MET A 131 19.74 -3.16 -18.03
N VAL A 132 19.24 -2.57 -19.13
CA VAL A 132 20.01 -1.63 -19.96
C VAL A 132 19.59 -0.21 -19.54
N MET A 133 20.54 0.62 -19.13
CA MET A 133 20.25 1.99 -18.70
C MET A 133 19.64 2.79 -19.86
N ALA A 134 18.51 3.45 -19.62
CA ALA A 134 17.81 4.21 -20.65
C ALA A 134 18.36 5.64 -20.81
N ASP A 135 19.02 6.16 -19.77
CA ASP A 135 19.67 7.47 -19.73
C ASP A 135 21.14 7.28 -19.37
N ASN A 136 22.04 7.69 -20.27
CA ASN A 136 23.48 7.52 -20.08
C ASN A 136 24.11 8.58 -19.16
N ASP A 137 23.36 9.61 -18.77
CA ASP A 137 23.81 10.62 -17.81
C ASP A 137 23.42 10.27 -16.37
N ARG A 138 22.64 9.19 -16.16
CA ARG A 138 22.20 8.73 -14.84
C ARG A 138 22.80 7.37 -14.49
N PRO A 139 23.49 7.23 -13.35
CA PRO A 139 23.97 5.94 -12.91
C PRO A 139 22.83 5.06 -12.39
N LEU A 140 22.93 3.75 -12.64
CA LEU A 140 22.12 2.75 -11.95
C LEU A 140 22.73 2.50 -10.57
N GLN A 141 21.96 2.74 -9.51
CA GLN A 141 22.38 2.55 -8.12
C GLN A 141 21.60 1.44 -7.46
N ILE A 142 22.28 0.56 -6.73
CA ILE A 142 21.70 -0.63 -6.10
C ILE A 142 22.25 -0.77 -4.67
N TYR A 143 21.39 -0.88 -3.66
CA TYR A 143 21.81 -1.15 -2.29
C TYR A 143 22.51 -2.51 -2.18
N ARG A 144 23.62 -2.57 -1.43
CA ARG A 144 24.33 -3.83 -1.17
C ARG A 144 23.67 -4.61 -0.03
N GLY A 145 23.82 -5.93 -0.10
CA GLY A 145 23.34 -6.84 0.95
C GLY A 145 21.85 -7.16 0.86
N GLU A 146 21.20 -6.74 -0.23
CA GLU A 146 19.80 -7.03 -0.48
C GLU A 146 19.65 -8.18 -1.49
N ASP A 147 18.63 -9.00 -1.31
CA ASP A 147 18.24 -10.01 -2.30
C ASP A 147 17.39 -9.38 -3.41
N PHE A 148 17.64 -9.81 -4.65
CA PHE A 148 16.95 -9.33 -5.85
C PHE A 148 15.88 -10.29 -6.35
N PHE A 149 16.08 -11.59 -6.16
CA PHE A 149 15.21 -12.63 -6.71
C PHE A 149 14.45 -13.34 -5.60
N TYR A 150 13.19 -13.63 -5.84
CA TYR A 150 12.32 -14.28 -4.87
C TYR A 150 11.48 -15.35 -5.53
N PHE A 151 11.46 -16.54 -4.93
CA PHE A 151 10.46 -17.56 -5.23
C PHE A 151 9.17 -17.26 -4.48
N TYR A 152 8.03 -17.38 -5.15
CA TYR A 152 6.73 -17.20 -4.51
C TYR A 152 6.17 -18.53 -4.03
N ASP A 153 6.14 -18.71 -2.71
CA ASP A 153 5.47 -19.84 -2.06
C ASP A 153 3.97 -19.57 -2.02
N GLU A 154 3.30 -20.03 -3.08
CA GLU A 154 1.85 -19.91 -3.23
C GLU A 154 1.08 -20.66 -2.14
N ALA A 155 1.62 -21.79 -1.63
CA ALA A 155 0.98 -22.55 -0.57
C ALA A 155 1.00 -21.77 0.75
N ALA A 156 2.15 -21.19 1.11
CA ALA A 156 2.27 -20.33 2.29
C ALA A 156 1.38 -19.08 2.17
N ALA A 157 1.34 -18.45 1.00
CA ALA A 157 0.49 -17.29 0.75
C ALA A 157 -1.00 -17.64 0.88
N ASN A 158 -1.45 -18.74 0.27
CA ASN A 158 -2.84 -19.18 0.32
C ASN A 158 -3.26 -19.58 1.74
N ALA A 159 -2.39 -20.25 2.50
CA ALA A 159 -2.65 -20.57 3.90
C ALA A 159 -2.87 -19.30 4.73
N ALA A 160 -2.02 -18.29 4.57
CA ALA A 160 -2.12 -17.01 5.26
C ALA A 160 -3.40 -16.22 4.87
N LEU A 161 -3.74 -16.18 3.58
CA LEU A 161 -4.96 -15.53 3.11
C LEU A 161 -6.22 -16.25 3.64
N THR A 162 -6.18 -17.58 3.70
CA THR A 162 -7.29 -18.38 4.24
C THR A 162 -7.50 -18.09 5.72
N SER A 163 -6.42 -17.96 6.52
CA SER A 163 -6.55 -17.60 7.94
C SER A 163 -7.09 -16.19 8.14
N LEU A 164 -6.67 -15.22 7.30
CA LEU A 164 -7.18 -13.85 7.37
C LEU A 164 -8.67 -13.77 7.03
N ALA A 165 -9.11 -14.52 6.01
CA ALA A 165 -10.51 -14.55 5.57
C ALA A 165 -11.49 -14.98 6.68
N GLN A 166 -11.05 -15.79 7.65
CA GLN A 166 -11.88 -16.25 8.77
C GLN A 166 -12.35 -15.10 9.68
N THR A 167 -11.58 -14.01 9.77
CA THR A 167 -11.88 -12.86 10.64
C THR A 167 -12.44 -11.66 9.86
N GLN A 168 -12.77 -11.86 8.58
CA GLN A 168 -13.17 -10.78 7.69
C GLN A 168 -14.56 -10.23 8.04
N LEU A 169 -14.68 -8.90 8.08
CA LEU A 169 -15.98 -8.23 8.21
C LEU A 169 -16.91 -8.59 7.05
N GLN A 170 -18.05 -9.18 7.40
CA GLN A 170 -19.17 -9.40 6.50
C GLN A 170 -19.99 -8.11 6.42
N ILE A 171 -19.80 -7.38 5.34
CA ILE A 171 -20.41 -6.05 5.12
C ILE A 171 -21.89 -6.20 4.75
N ASP A 172 -22.73 -5.33 5.29
CA ASP A 172 -24.15 -5.30 4.94
C ASP A 172 -24.41 -4.86 3.49
N ALA A 173 -25.57 -5.21 2.97
CA ALA A 173 -26.04 -4.65 1.69
C ALA A 173 -26.16 -3.11 1.79
N ALA A 174 -25.65 -2.40 0.78
CA ALA A 174 -25.65 -0.93 0.64
C ALA A 174 -24.68 -0.14 1.55
N PRO A 175 -23.35 -0.33 1.42
CA PRO A 175 -22.39 0.60 2.00
C PRO A 175 -22.54 2.01 1.40
N SER A 176 -22.25 3.05 2.18
CA SER A 176 -22.15 4.42 1.68
C SER A 176 -20.75 4.98 1.95
N HIS A 177 -20.37 6.06 1.25
CA HIS A 177 -19.06 6.69 1.41
C HIS A 177 -18.75 7.14 2.85
N ALA A 178 -19.78 7.40 3.66
CA ALA A 178 -19.64 7.89 5.03
C ALA A 178 -20.03 6.86 6.10
N ARG A 179 -20.55 5.68 5.71
CA ARG A 179 -20.98 4.65 6.65
C ARG A 179 -20.76 3.25 6.09
N LEU A 180 -20.07 2.44 6.87
CA LEU A 180 -19.87 1.02 6.62
C LEU A 180 -20.30 0.25 7.87
N SER A 181 -21.12 -0.78 7.72
CA SER A 181 -21.50 -1.66 8.83
C SER A 181 -21.46 -3.12 8.40
N GLY A 182 -21.29 -3.99 9.38
CA GLY A 182 -21.23 -5.42 9.15
C GLY A 182 -21.00 -6.20 10.43
N ASN A 183 -20.91 -7.52 10.30
CA ASN A 183 -20.63 -8.42 11.41
C ASN A 183 -19.24 -9.03 11.23
N LEU A 184 -18.50 -9.20 12.32
CA LEU A 184 -17.26 -9.96 12.34
C LEU A 184 -17.22 -10.88 13.55
N ILE A 185 -16.36 -11.89 13.47
CA ILE A 185 -16.13 -12.83 14.55
C ILE A 185 -14.71 -12.62 15.09
N THR A 186 -14.61 -12.40 16.39
CA THR A 186 -13.35 -12.42 17.13
C THR A 186 -13.22 -13.74 17.88
N THR A 187 -12.01 -14.30 17.87
CA THR A 187 -11.69 -15.57 18.53
C THR A 187 -10.94 -15.37 19.83
N GLU A 188 -10.38 -14.18 20.06
CA GLU A 188 -9.54 -13.86 21.21
C GLU A 188 -10.01 -12.59 21.93
N PRO A 189 -9.78 -12.48 23.25
CA PRO A 189 -10.01 -11.23 23.97
C PRO A 189 -8.98 -10.19 23.54
N GLN A 190 -9.36 -8.91 23.60
CA GLN A 190 -8.50 -7.79 23.18
C GLN A 190 -7.97 -7.95 21.75
N GLN A 191 -8.76 -8.57 20.87
CA GLN A 191 -8.35 -8.82 19.50
C GLN A 191 -8.32 -7.50 18.72
N LYS A 192 -7.15 -7.19 18.17
CA LYS A 192 -6.96 -6.00 17.36
C LYS A 192 -7.40 -6.23 15.94
N MET A 193 -8.05 -5.23 15.38
CA MET A 193 -8.68 -5.26 14.07
C MET A 193 -8.17 -4.09 13.23
N LEU A 194 -7.92 -4.34 11.96
CA LEU A 194 -7.43 -3.37 10.98
C LEU A 194 -8.52 -3.10 9.95
N PHE A 195 -8.92 -1.84 9.78
CA PHE A 195 -9.66 -1.38 8.61
C PHE A 195 -8.67 -0.94 7.53
N THR A 196 -8.82 -1.47 6.31
CA THR A 196 -8.07 -1.00 5.12
C THR A 196 -8.57 0.36 4.60
N VAL A 197 -8.84 1.29 5.52
CA VAL A 197 -9.21 2.68 5.27
C VAL A 197 -8.11 3.57 5.87
N PRO A 198 -7.67 4.63 5.17
CA PRO A 198 -6.70 5.56 5.72
C PRO A 198 -7.15 6.15 7.06
N PHE A 199 -6.21 6.29 7.99
CA PHE A 199 -6.46 6.89 9.29
C PHE A 199 -6.85 8.36 9.15
N ASP A 200 -8.01 8.71 9.70
CA ASP A 200 -8.50 10.08 9.81
C ASP A 200 -9.16 10.23 11.19
N PRO A 201 -8.89 11.31 11.94
CA PRO A 201 -9.53 11.57 13.24
C PRO A 201 -11.07 11.63 13.20
N ASN A 202 -11.64 11.86 12.02
CA ASN A 202 -13.08 11.96 11.78
C ASN A 202 -13.74 10.60 11.49
N TRP A 203 -12.97 9.52 11.42
CA TRP A 203 -13.51 8.16 11.46
C TRP A 203 -13.87 7.79 12.90
N HIS A 204 -15.07 7.25 13.09
CA HIS A 204 -15.53 6.74 14.37
C HIS A 204 -16.01 5.31 14.21
N ILE A 205 -15.47 4.42 15.04
CA ILE A 205 -15.84 3.00 15.07
C ILE A 205 -16.70 2.72 16.30
N PHE A 206 -17.74 1.92 16.08
CA PHE A 206 -18.62 1.41 17.11
C PHE A 206 -18.59 -0.12 17.08
N VAL A 207 -18.40 -0.73 18.25
CA VAL A 207 -18.49 -2.17 18.49
C VAL A 207 -19.73 -2.40 19.35
N ASP A 208 -20.70 -3.14 18.83
CA ASP A 208 -21.99 -3.41 19.49
C ASP A 208 -22.68 -2.12 20.00
N GLY A 209 -22.62 -1.06 19.17
CA GLY A 209 -23.19 0.25 19.48
C GLY A 209 -22.34 1.15 20.39
N HIS A 210 -21.27 0.64 20.99
CA HIS A 210 -20.38 1.41 21.86
C HIS A 210 -19.20 1.95 21.08
N ARG A 211 -18.89 3.24 21.26
CA ARG A 211 -17.74 3.86 20.58
C ARG A 211 -16.45 3.32 21.16
N VAL A 212 -15.55 2.88 20.27
CA VAL A 212 -14.21 2.42 20.65
C VAL A 212 -13.15 3.42 20.20
N GLU A 213 -12.01 3.38 20.87
CA GLU A 213 -10.84 4.15 20.45
C GLU A 213 -10.26 3.58 19.16
N THR A 214 -9.82 4.48 18.29
CA THR A 214 -9.18 4.15 17.02
C THR A 214 -7.72 4.57 17.05
N ALA A 215 -6.84 3.70 16.60
CA ALA A 215 -5.42 3.96 16.47
C ALA A 215 -4.99 3.91 15.01
N LYS A 216 -3.76 4.37 14.77
CA LYS A 216 -3.09 4.22 13.48
C LYS A 216 -2.28 2.93 13.50
N ALA A 217 -2.49 2.06 12.52
CA ALA A 217 -1.70 0.85 12.29
C ALA A 217 -1.06 0.88 10.91
N LEU A 218 0.05 0.15 10.75
CA LEU A 218 0.77 0.03 9.48
C LEU A 218 1.12 1.38 8.84
N GLY A 219 1.40 2.38 9.67
CA GLY A 219 1.79 3.75 9.27
C GLY A 219 0.67 4.65 8.72
N ALA A 220 -0.46 4.09 8.25
CA ALA A 220 -1.47 4.88 7.55
C ALA A 220 -2.92 4.40 7.70
N LEU A 221 -3.19 3.25 8.31
CA LEU A 221 -4.52 2.62 8.33
C LEU A 221 -5.19 2.73 9.70
N VAL A 222 -6.52 2.63 9.73
CA VAL A 222 -7.29 2.62 10.98
C VAL A 222 -7.22 1.25 11.65
N SER A 223 -6.93 1.22 12.94
CA SER A 223 -7.10 0.05 13.80
C SER A 223 -7.98 0.33 15.01
N PHE A 224 -8.55 -0.72 15.58
CA PHE A 224 -9.34 -0.69 16.81
C PHE A 224 -9.23 -2.04 17.52
N THR A 225 -9.61 -2.11 18.79
CA THR A 225 -9.59 -3.34 19.58
C THR A 225 -11.02 -3.76 19.91
N VAL A 226 -11.27 -5.08 19.86
CA VAL A 226 -12.51 -5.70 20.33
C VAL A 226 -12.19 -6.48 21.60
N ASP A 227 -12.83 -6.11 22.70
CA ASP A 227 -12.45 -6.59 24.02
C ASP A 227 -12.81 -8.06 24.26
N THR A 228 -13.93 -8.53 23.71
CA THR A 228 -14.47 -9.86 23.94
C THR A 228 -14.42 -10.75 22.69
N PRO A 229 -14.27 -12.08 22.85
CA PRO A 229 -14.51 -13.04 21.77
C PRO A 229 -16.00 -13.16 21.45
N GLY A 230 -16.34 -13.35 20.19
CA GLY A 230 -17.71 -13.61 19.76
C GLY A 230 -18.07 -12.95 18.43
N THR A 231 -19.37 -12.89 18.16
CA THR A 231 -19.90 -12.15 17.00
C THR A 231 -20.19 -10.73 17.42
N HIS A 232 -19.62 -9.77 16.70
CA HIS A 232 -19.74 -8.35 16.99
C HIS A 232 -20.29 -7.58 15.79
N ARG A 233 -21.13 -6.60 16.08
CA ARG A 233 -21.65 -5.63 15.12
C ARG A 233 -20.70 -4.44 15.05
N ILE A 234 -20.11 -4.20 13.89
CA ILE A 234 -19.20 -3.08 13.68
C ILE A 234 -19.88 -2.02 12.83
N GLU A 235 -19.76 -0.76 13.25
CA GLU A 235 -20.13 0.40 12.46
C GLU A 235 -18.98 1.40 12.37
N LEU A 236 -18.55 1.71 11.15
CA LEU A 236 -17.63 2.79 10.83
C LEU A 236 -18.45 3.98 10.30
N LYS A 237 -18.28 5.16 10.89
CA LYS A 237 -18.96 6.41 10.50
C LYS A 237 -17.95 7.53 10.28
N TYR A 238 -18.07 8.24 9.18
CA TYR A 238 -17.33 9.47 8.92
C TYR A 238 -18.14 10.67 9.43
N ARG A 239 -17.52 11.54 10.24
CA ARG A 239 -18.12 12.81 10.65
C ARG A 239 -17.24 13.99 10.25
N SER A 240 -17.54 14.58 9.10
CA SER A 240 -16.88 15.81 8.65
C SER A 240 -17.24 17.00 9.56
N PRO A 241 -16.27 17.66 10.22
CA PRO A 241 -16.53 18.88 10.97
C PRO A 241 -16.98 20.04 10.06
N GLN A 242 -16.60 20.02 8.78
CA GLN A 242 -16.96 21.06 7.81
C GLN A 242 -18.47 21.07 7.51
N LEU A 243 -19.15 19.92 7.59
CA LEU A 243 -20.60 19.87 7.40
C LEU A 243 -21.36 20.64 8.49
N ALA A 244 -20.85 20.62 9.74
CA ALA A 244 -21.43 21.39 10.82
C ALA A 244 -21.30 22.90 10.56
N TRP A 245 -20.11 23.36 10.16
CA TRP A 245 -19.87 24.76 9.80
C TRP A 245 -20.70 25.22 8.60
N GLY A 246 -20.78 24.39 7.56
CA GLY A 246 -21.59 24.68 6.38
C GLY A 246 -23.07 24.81 6.71
N THR A 247 -23.59 23.99 7.64
CA THR A 247 -24.97 24.09 8.12
C THR A 247 -25.22 25.42 8.84
N VAL A 248 -24.30 25.83 9.73
CA VAL A 248 -24.41 27.12 10.45
C VAL A 248 -24.41 28.29 9.47
N ILE A 249 -23.47 28.31 8.52
CA ILE A 249 -23.37 29.39 7.51
C ILE A 249 -24.64 29.43 6.63
N SER A 250 -25.16 28.26 6.24
CA SER A 250 -26.39 28.16 5.44
C SER A 250 -27.61 28.69 6.20
N LEU A 251 -27.74 28.37 7.49
CA LEU A 251 -28.81 28.88 8.34
C LEU A 251 -28.74 30.40 8.50
N LEU A 252 -27.53 30.96 8.67
CA LEU A 252 -27.33 32.41 8.72
C LEU A 252 -27.71 33.09 7.40
N GLY A 253 -27.36 32.48 6.27
CA GLY A 253 -27.75 32.96 4.94
C GLY A 253 -29.27 32.95 4.74
N ILE A 254 -29.94 31.86 5.13
CA ILE A 254 -31.41 31.76 5.08
C ILE A 254 -32.06 32.81 5.99
N ALA A 255 -31.54 33.02 7.20
CA ALA A 255 -32.05 34.03 8.13
C ALA A 255 -31.91 35.45 7.56
N ALA A 256 -30.77 35.76 6.92
CA ALA A 256 -30.56 37.05 6.25
C ALA A 256 -31.53 37.24 5.06
N LEU A 257 -31.76 36.19 4.27
CA LEU A 257 -32.70 36.22 3.15
C LEU A 257 -34.15 36.41 3.62
N ILE A 258 -34.56 35.73 4.69
CA ILE A 258 -35.88 35.93 5.31
C ILE A 258 -36.00 37.36 5.84
N GLY A 259 -34.96 37.87 6.53
CA GLY A 259 -34.94 39.24 7.05
C GLY A 259 -35.14 40.29 5.97
N THR A 260 -34.43 40.17 4.84
CA THR A 260 -34.59 41.08 3.70
C THR A 260 -35.99 41.00 3.08
N CYS A 261 -36.53 39.80 2.87
CA CYS A 261 -37.90 39.61 2.36
C CYS A 261 -38.98 40.24 3.27
N VAL A 262 -38.82 40.12 4.60
CA VAL A 262 -39.77 40.73 5.56
C VAL A 262 -39.70 42.25 5.51
N ILE A 263 -38.50 42.83 5.40
CA ILE A 263 -38.32 44.29 5.28
C ILE A 263 -38.96 44.78 3.97
N GLU A 264 -38.74 44.10 2.85
CA GLU A 264 -39.35 44.47 1.57
C GLU A 264 -40.88 44.35 1.58
N ARG A 265 -41.43 43.30 2.18
CA ARG A 265 -42.89 43.15 2.36
C ARG A 265 -43.47 44.28 3.21
N LYS A 266 -42.81 44.67 4.30
CA LYS A 266 -43.24 45.81 5.12
C LYS A 266 -43.21 47.11 4.32
N LYS A 267 -42.15 47.36 3.54
CA LYS A 267 -42.07 48.55 2.67
C LYS A 267 -43.20 48.58 1.65
N ARG A 268 -43.46 47.49 0.92
CA ARG A 268 -44.54 47.42 -0.08
C ARG A 268 -45.95 47.50 0.52
N PHE A 269 -46.14 47.06 1.77
CA PHE A 269 -47.41 47.23 2.48
C PHE A 269 -47.64 48.69 2.85
N PHE A 270 -46.63 49.36 3.42
CA PHE A 270 -46.69 50.80 3.71
C PHE A 270 -46.88 51.66 2.46
N GLU A 271 -46.34 51.26 1.31
CA GLU A 271 -46.50 52.01 0.05
C GLU A 271 -47.92 51.91 -0.53
N LYS A 272 -48.65 50.81 -0.25
CA LYS A 272 -50.05 50.62 -0.66
C LYS A 272 -51.06 51.36 0.21
N ASP A 273 -50.73 51.65 1.47
CA ASP A 273 -51.62 52.42 2.36
C ASP A 273 -51.60 53.94 2.07
N PHE A 274 -50.72 54.40 1.17
CA PHE A 274 -50.57 55.81 0.76
C PHE A 274 -50.99 56.09 -0.70
N THR A 275 -51.67 55.14 -1.36
CA THR A 275 -52.29 55.34 -2.70
C THR A 275 -53.79 55.15 -2.63
#